data_AF-A0A2J9EAW0-F1
#
_entry.id   AF-A0A2J9EAW0-F1
#
_cell.length_a   1.000
_cell.length_b   1.000
_cell.length_c   1.000
_cell.angle_alpha   90.00
_cell.angle_beta   90.00
_cell.angle_gamma   90.00
#
_symmetry.space_group_name_H-M   'P 1'
#
loop_
_entity.id
_entity.type
_entity.pdbx_description
1 polymer ?
#
loop_
_entity_poly.entity_id
_entity_poly.type
_entity_poly.pdbx_seq_one_letter_code
_entity_poly.pdbx_strand_id
1 'polypeptide(L)'
;MNNTHRSSLKKYQEKPSVLVGAAIQSFRSQGKKTIFVEGVNDKSFLQPWINKGFRFDGFVGKEVVEGIARYFKNDRISQKYIESSFFLADIDYDLTTEIGTVSGVQYFFISNNNEHIYNDLDIFIFNSKALKKLLSNLRLDLPHDEIDYLKDKIETASRIIGKYRAADYKMTGGNEEKTILNGLNIIDFFDAISLAVDDEKIKASIQNWSTSLDIDELVEAAENINSKHTAKWSLSRGHDVSLMLTEHLRQKYQKNFVSQQFVEERLRIGCELSELLQTHTGQGLLKFGAIPSD
;
A
#
# COMPACT_ATOMS: atom_id res chain seq x y z
N MET A 1 -27.22 3.07 -9.71
CA MET A 1 -26.76 4.44 -9.38
C MET A 1 -27.23 4.78 -7.97
N ASN A 2 -26.42 4.52 -6.95
CA ASN A 2 -26.67 4.99 -5.58
C ASN A 2 -25.73 6.17 -5.31
N ASN A 3 -26.22 7.39 -5.54
CA ASN A 3 -25.57 8.62 -5.09
C ASN A 3 -25.72 8.71 -3.57
N THR A 4 -24.78 8.13 -2.82
CA THR A 4 -24.61 8.49 -1.41
C THR A 4 -24.01 9.89 -1.35
N HIS A 5 -24.84 10.89 -1.04
CA HIS A 5 -24.41 12.22 -0.66
C HIS A 5 -23.37 12.12 0.47
N ARG A 6 -22.08 12.31 0.15
CA ARG A 6 -21.02 12.51 1.15
C ARG A 6 -21.36 13.78 1.95
N SER A 7 -21.63 13.63 3.24
CA SER A 7 -21.95 14.75 4.15
C SER A 7 -20.86 15.83 4.09
N SER A 8 -21.28 17.10 3.99
CA SER A 8 -20.36 18.25 3.88
C SER A 8 -19.46 18.41 5.12
N LEU A 9 -19.89 17.94 6.29
CA LEU A 9 -19.14 18.00 7.55
C LEU A 9 -17.91 17.10 7.54
N LYS A 10 -17.97 15.95 6.84
CA LYS A 10 -16.87 14.99 6.77
C LYS A 10 -15.63 15.63 6.12
N LYS A 11 -15.82 16.35 5.01
CA LYS A 11 -14.75 17.10 4.32
C LYS A 11 -14.07 18.17 5.20
N TYR A 12 -14.79 18.74 6.18
CA TYR A 12 -14.19 19.70 7.11
C TYR A 12 -13.37 19.03 8.21
N GLN A 13 -13.81 17.85 8.67
CA GLN A 13 -13.09 17.06 9.67
C GLN A 13 -11.77 16.49 9.14
N GLU A 14 -11.67 16.29 7.83
CA GLU A 14 -10.50 15.75 7.14
C GLU A 14 -9.45 16.82 6.79
N LYS A 15 -9.67 18.10 7.13
CA LYS A 15 -8.70 19.16 6.88
C LYS A 15 -7.45 18.99 7.76
N PRO A 16 -6.22 19.12 7.20
CA PRO A 16 -4.98 18.99 7.97
C PRO A 16 -4.95 19.83 9.26
N SER A 17 -5.40 21.09 9.22
CA SER A 17 -5.43 21.96 10.41
C SER A 17 -6.31 21.43 11.55
N VAL A 18 -7.42 20.77 11.22
CA VAL A 18 -8.33 20.19 12.22
C VAL A 18 -7.71 18.95 12.85
N LEU A 19 -7.14 18.07 12.02
CA LEU A 19 -6.48 16.84 12.47
C LEU A 19 -5.24 17.14 13.33
N VAL A 20 -4.43 18.12 12.92
CA VAL A 20 -3.29 18.62 13.71
C VAL A 20 -3.76 19.21 15.04
N GLY A 21 -4.79 20.06 15.03
CA GLY A 21 -5.35 20.63 16.26
C GLY A 21 -5.83 19.57 17.24
N ALA A 22 -6.54 18.53 16.75
CA ALA A 22 -7.02 17.42 17.55
C ALA A 22 -5.89 16.56 18.13
N ALA A 23 -4.81 16.35 17.38
CA ALA A 23 -3.62 15.64 17.85
C ALA A 23 -2.90 16.43 18.96
N ILE A 24 -2.66 17.72 18.74
CA ILE A 24 -2.01 18.60 19.73
C ILE A 24 -2.85 18.67 21.02
N GLN A 25 -4.17 18.83 20.90
CA GLN A 25 -5.06 18.85 22.06
C GLN A 25 -4.98 17.56 22.86
N SER A 26 -4.99 16.41 22.19
CA SER A 26 -4.88 15.08 22.82
C SER A 26 -3.55 14.90 23.54
N PHE A 27 -2.45 15.34 22.93
CA PHE A 27 -1.13 15.29 23.56
C PHE A 27 -1.07 16.19 24.80
N ARG A 28 -1.54 17.43 24.69
CA ARG A 28 -1.51 18.40 25.81
C ARG A 28 -2.42 18.01 26.98
N SER A 29 -3.56 17.38 26.70
CA SER A 29 -4.56 17.05 27.73
C SER A 29 -4.37 15.69 28.37
N GLN A 30 -3.91 14.69 27.60
CA GLN A 30 -3.86 13.29 28.02
C GLN A 30 -2.46 12.67 27.90
N GLY A 31 -1.47 13.42 27.39
CA GLY A 31 -0.14 12.88 27.07
C GLY A 31 -0.14 11.88 25.90
N LYS A 32 -1.25 11.76 25.14
CA LYS A 32 -1.37 10.79 24.07
C LYS A 32 -0.75 11.29 22.77
N LYS A 33 0.24 10.56 22.26
CA LYS A 33 0.85 10.81 20.94
C LYS A 33 -0.02 10.26 19.81
N THR A 34 0.12 10.80 18.60
CA THR A 34 -0.70 10.41 17.44
C THR A 34 0.14 9.76 16.34
N ILE A 35 -0.33 8.64 15.82
CA ILE A 35 0.21 7.98 14.62
C ILE A 35 -0.78 8.24 13.49
N PHE A 36 -0.36 9.00 12.48
CA PHE A 36 -1.14 9.24 11.28
C PHE A 36 -0.84 8.16 10.25
N VAL A 37 -1.88 7.50 9.75
CA VAL A 37 -1.82 6.44 8.74
C VAL A 37 -2.87 6.68 7.66
N GLU A 38 -2.67 6.14 6.46
CA GLU A 38 -3.54 6.40 5.31
C GLU A 38 -4.93 5.80 5.46
N GLY A 39 -4.99 4.59 6.02
CA GLY A 39 -6.18 3.76 6.02
C GLY A 39 -6.41 3.01 7.33
N VAL A 40 -7.62 2.47 7.43
CA VAL A 40 -8.03 1.63 8.57
C VAL A 40 -7.25 0.31 8.59
N ASN A 41 -6.80 -0.17 7.43
CA ASN A 41 -6.00 -1.39 7.31
C ASN A 41 -4.63 -1.24 7.98
N ASP A 42 -3.93 -0.13 7.77
CA ASP A 42 -2.63 0.16 8.40
C ASP A 42 -2.75 0.22 9.92
N LYS A 43 -3.79 0.91 10.40
CA LYS A 43 -4.12 0.90 11.83
C LYS A 43 -4.33 -0.53 12.32
N SER A 44 -5.16 -1.30 11.62
CA SER A 44 -5.51 -2.65 12.05
C SER A 44 -4.29 -3.57 12.10
N PHE A 45 -3.34 -3.39 11.20
CA PHE A 45 -2.05 -4.07 11.20
C PHE A 45 -1.17 -3.67 12.40
N LEU A 46 -1.02 -2.37 12.67
CA LEU A 46 -0.11 -1.87 13.71
C LEU A 46 -0.67 -1.99 15.13
N GLN A 47 -1.98 -1.80 15.30
CA GLN A 47 -2.67 -1.70 16.58
C GLN A 47 -2.33 -2.80 17.61
N PRO A 48 -2.11 -4.07 17.24
CA PRO A 48 -1.73 -5.13 18.18
C PRO A 48 -0.42 -4.87 18.93
N TRP A 49 0.49 -4.08 18.37
CA TRP A 49 1.83 -3.83 18.94
C TRP A 49 1.99 -2.43 19.53
N ILE A 50 0.99 -1.56 19.36
CA ILE A 50 1.07 -0.17 19.83
C ILE A 50 0.64 -0.03 21.30
N ASN A 51 1.45 0.68 22.07
CA ASN A 51 1.22 1.02 23.47
C ASN A 51 -0.04 1.88 23.69
N LYS A 52 -0.66 1.78 24.87
CA LYS A 52 -1.87 2.54 25.25
C LYS A 52 -1.71 4.07 25.25
N GLY A 53 -0.48 4.58 25.23
CA GLY A 53 -0.15 6.01 25.16
C GLY A 53 -0.31 6.64 23.78
N PHE A 54 -0.79 5.89 22.79
CA PHE A 54 -0.90 6.32 21.40
C PHE A 54 -2.34 6.23 20.89
N ARG A 55 -2.65 7.07 19.90
CA ARG A 55 -3.89 7.01 19.10
C ARG A 55 -3.54 7.01 17.62
N PHE A 56 -4.49 6.56 16.80
CA PHE A 56 -4.39 6.64 15.35
C PHE A 56 -5.35 7.69 14.78
N ASP A 57 -4.97 8.31 13.67
CA ASP A 57 -5.80 9.26 12.91
C ASP A 57 -5.35 9.32 11.42
N GLY A 58 -6.03 10.11 10.59
CA GLY A 58 -5.59 10.39 9.21
C GLY A 58 -6.10 9.46 8.11
N PHE A 59 -7.07 8.58 8.40
CA PHE A 59 -7.62 7.50 7.55
C PHE A 59 -8.34 7.93 6.25
N VAL A 60 -7.76 8.87 5.51
CA VAL A 60 -8.35 9.58 4.38
C VAL A 60 -7.38 9.57 3.19
N GLY A 61 -6.45 8.60 3.17
CA GLY A 61 -5.44 8.43 2.14
C GLY A 61 -4.19 9.27 2.35
N LYS A 62 -3.18 8.93 1.54
CA LYS A 62 -1.85 9.52 1.52
C LYS A 62 -1.80 11.04 1.47
N GLU A 63 -2.56 11.67 0.57
CA GLU A 63 -2.54 13.13 0.39
C GLU A 63 -2.84 13.90 1.69
N VAL A 64 -3.73 13.35 2.51
CA VAL A 64 -4.09 13.95 3.80
C VAL A 64 -2.96 13.76 4.81
N VAL A 65 -2.35 12.57 4.89
CA VAL A 65 -1.19 12.31 5.76
C VAL A 65 -0.03 13.25 5.40
N GLU A 66 0.28 13.42 4.11
CA GLU A 66 1.29 14.36 3.63
C GLU A 66 0.91 15.82 3.91
N GLY A 67 -0.37 16.17 3.76
CA GLY A 67 -0.91 17.48 4.12
C GLY A 67 -0.74 17.81 5.60
N ILE A 68 -0.98 16.85 6.49
CA ILE A 68 -0.78 16.98 7.94
C ILE A 68 0.71 17.17 8.25
N ALA A 69 1.60 16.35 7.67
CA ALA A 69 3.03 16.47 7.88
C ALA A 69 3.58 17.84 7.43
N ARG A 70 3.14 18.31 6.25
CA ARG A 70 3.46 19.67 5.77
C ARG A 70 2.94 20.75 6.71
N TYR A 71 1.72 20.59 7.22
CA TYR A 71 1.13 21.56 8.15
C TYR A 71 1.93 21.65 9.46
N PHE A 72 2.31 20.52 10.06
CA PHE A 72 3.18 20.51 11.25
C PHE A 72 4.50 21.24 11.03
N LYS A 73 5.12 21.09 9.84
CA LYS A 73 6.39 21.73 9.52
C LYS A 73 6.30 23.23 9.27
N ASN A 74 5.23 23.67 8.61
CA ASN A 74 5.10 25.04 8.13
C ASN A 74 4.40 25.97 9.15
N ASP A 75 3.56 25.43 10.03
CA ASP A 75 2.91 26.21 11.08
C ASP A 75 3.77 26.31 12.35
N ARG A 76 4.18 27.53 12.71
CA ARG A 76 5.09 27.80 13.84
C ARG A 76 4.57 27.31 15.20
N ILE A 77 3.25 27.27 15.39
CA ILE A 77 2.65 26.82 16.65
C ILE A 77 2.69 25.30 16.70
N SER A 78 2.28 24.65 15.61
CA SER A 78 2.19 23.19 15.49
C SER A 78 3.56 22.53 15.47
N GLN A 79 4.57 23.17 14.90
CA GLN A 79 5.94 22.64 14.81
C GLN A 79 6.53 22.24 16.17
N LYS A 80 6.16 22.95 17.24
CA LYS A 80 6.58 22.65 18.63
C LYS A 80 6.10 21.28 19.14
N TYR A 81 5.10 20.70 18.48
CA TYR A 81 4.48 19.44 18.84
C TYR A 81 4.74 18.33 17.81
N ILE A 82 5.64 18.54 16.84
CA ILE A 82 5.90 17.54 15.80
C ILE A 82 6.39 16.21 16.38
N GLU A 83 7.16 16.24 17.46
CA GLU A 83 7.65 15.05 18.19
C GLU A 83 6.55 14.27 18.93
N SER A 84 5.32 14.80 18.98
CA SER A 84 4.13 14.09 19.48
C SER A 84 3.38 13.33 18.39
N SER A 85 3.87 13.41 17.14
CA SER A 85 3.23 12.83 15.96
C SER A 85 4.20 11.94 15.19
N PHE A 86 3.66 10.88 14.60
CA PHE A 86 4.35 10.02 13.65
C PHE A 86 3.50 9.93 12.38
N PHE A 87 4.12 9.98 11.21
CA PHE A 87 3.41 9.98 9.92
C PHE A 87 3.85 8.78 9.12
N LEU A 88 2.91 7.92 8.74
CA LEU A 88 3.13 6.72 7.97
C LEU A 88 2.24 6.70 6.74
N ALA A 89 2.85 6.43 5.59
CA ALA A 89 2.21 6.36 4.29
C ALA A 89 2.90 5.31 3.41
N ASP A 90 2.17 4.66 2.53
CA ASP A 90 2.74 3.78 1.50
C ASP A 90 3.40 4.60 0.40
N ILE A 91 4.37 4.00 -0.29
CA ILE A 91 5.09 4.68 -1.38
C ILE A 91 4.27 4.62 -2.67
N ASP A 92 3.50 3.54 -2.87
CA ASP A 92 2.77 3.24 -4.11
C ASP A 92 3.69 3.39 -5.33
N TYR A 93 3.37 4.32 -6.23
CA TYR A 93 4.11 4.60 -7.46
C TYR A 93 4.90 5.91 -7.41
N ASP A 94 4.89 6.63 -6.29
CA ASP A 94 5.48 7.96 -6.18
C ASP A 94 6.96 8.00 -6.57
N LEU A 95 7.73 7.00 -6.12
CA LEU A 95 9.14 6.87 -6.45
C LEU A 95 9.36 6.44 -7.91
N THR A 96 8.46 5.63 -8.46
CA THR A 96 8.57 5.14 -9.85
C THR A 96 8.08 6.16 -10.88
N THR A 97 7.28 7.13 -10.45
CA THR A 97 6.66 8.12 -11.34
C THR A 97 7.22 9.53 -11.13
N GLU A 98 8.02 9.74 -10.09
CA GLU A 98 8.59 11.03 -9.67
C GLU A 98 7.51 12.09 -9.35
N ILE A 99 6.27 11.66 -9.09
CA ILE A 99 5.13 12.52 -8.77
C ILE A 99 5.02 12.82 -7.27
N GLY A 100 5.65 12.01 -6.43
CA GLY A 100 5.62 12.19 -4.98
C GLY A 100 6.27 13.49 -4.53
N THR A 101 5.60 14.22 -3.63
CA THR A 101 6.27 15.30 -2.91
C THR A 101 7.04 14.71 -1.74
N VAL A 102 8.37 14.88 -1.69
CA VAL A 102 9.17 14.49 -0.54
C VAL A 102 8.73 15.32 0.68
N SER A 103 7.70 14.84 1.37
CA SER A 103 6.95 15.59 2.39
C SER A 103 7.50 15.34 3.81
N GLY A 104 8.58 14.57 3.93
CA GLY A 104 9.16 14.05 5.17
C GLY A 104 8.12 13.44 6.12
N VAL A 105 7.15 12.75 5.51
CA VAL A 105 6.45 11.59 6.07
C VAL A 105 7.43 10.42 6.14
N GLN A 106 7.36 9.57 7.16
CA GLN A 106 8.07 8.30 7.12
C GLN A 106 7.27 7.36 6.23
N TYR A 107 7.61 7.28 4.97
CA TYR A 107 6.99 6.30 4.09
C TYR A 107 7.33 4.88 4.58
N PHE A 108 6.42 3.93 4.37
CA PHE A 108 6.67 2.52 4.62
C PHE A 108 7.79 2.08 3.68
N PHE A 109 9.02 2.13 4.18
CA PHE A 109 10.23 1.81 3.44
C PHE A 109 10.89 0.62 4.09
N ILE A 110 11.04 -0.43 3.30
CA ILE A 110 11.89 -1.54 3.66
C ILE A 110 13.16 -1.40 2.87
N SER A 111 14.23 -1.01 3.57
CA SER A 111 15.59 -1.21 3.09
C SER A 111 16.24 -2.34 3.86
N ASN A 112 16.90 -3.20 3.09
CA ASN A 112 18.15 -3.81 3.53
C ASN A 112 19.26 -3.05 2.78
N ASN A 113 20.27 -2.54 3.48
CA ASN A 113 21.44 -1.89 2.87
C ASN A 113 21.15 -0.81 1.79
N ASN A 114 20.19 0.09 2.03
CA ASN A 114 19.78 1.17 1.12
C ASN A 114 19.08 0.75 -0.20
N GLU A 115 18.70 -0.52 -0.36
CA GLU A 115 17.88 -0.94 -1.53
C GLU A 115 16.39 -0.87 -1.21
N HIS A 116 15.58 -0.35 -2.15
CA HIS A 116 14.12 -0.35 -2.05
C HIS A 116 13.58 -1.78 -2.24
N ILE A 117 13.05 -2.40 -1.19
CA ILE A 117 12.57 -3.80 -1.27
C ILE A 117 11.06 -3.88 -1.51
N TYR A 118 10.26 -3.05 -0.83
CA TYR A 118 8.81 -3.05 -0.94
C TYR A 118 8.26 -1.63 -0.90
N ASN A 119 7.28 -1.35 -1.76
CA ASN A 119 6.61 -0.06 -1.93
C ASN A 119 5.25 0.04 -1.21
N ASP A 120 4.80 -1.06 -0.60
CA ASP A 120 3.46 -1.26 -0.06
C ASP A 120 3.51 -2.23 1.14
N LEU A 121 2.73 -1.94 2.19
CA LEU A 121 2.66 -2.74 3.41
C LEU A 121 2.19 -4.18 3.15
N ASP A 122 1.18 -4.38 2.31
CA ASP A 122 0.65 -5.72 2.05
C ASP A 122 1.68 -6.59 1.30
N ILE A 123 2.52 -5.98 0.47
CA ILE A 123 3.62 -6.69 -0.20
C ILE A 123 4.68 -7.15 0.80
N PHE A 124 5.04 -6.31 1.77
CA PHE A 124 5.91 -6.73 2.87
C PHE A 124 5.33 -7.95 3.59
N ILE A 125 4.07 -7.87 3.98
CA ILE A 125 3.41 -8.93 4.73
C ILE A 125 3.33 -10.21 3.91
N PHE A 126 3.02 -10.12 2.61
CA PHE A 126 3.03 -11.26 1.69
C PHE A 126 4.41 -11.93 1.62
N ASN A 127 5.49 -11.15 1.70
CA ASN A 127 6.85 -11.69 1.66
C ASN A 127 7.36 -12.22 3.02
N SER A 128 6.67 -11.90 4.12
CA SER A 128 6.97 -12.38 5.47
C SER A 128 6.59 -13.86 5.71
N LYS A 129 6.82 -14.36 6.93
CA LYS A 129 6.31 -15.67 7.37
C LYS A 129 4.79 -15.76 7.36
N ALA A 130 4.08 -14.64 7.28
CA ALA A 130 2.62 -14.62 7.25
C ALA A 130 2.05 -15.46 6.09
N LEU A 131 2.68 -15.43 4.91
CA LEU A 131 2.24 -16.24 3.76
C LEU A 131 2.30 -17.73 4.08
N LYS A 132 3.40 -18.21 4.67
CA LYS A 132 3.52 -19.62 5.08
C LYS A 132 2.45 -19.99 6.11
N LYS A 133 2.18 -19.12 7.09
CA LYS A 133 1.11 -19.33 8.09
C LYS A 133 -0.27 -19.38 7.46
N LEU A 134 -0.56 -18.51 6.49
CA LEU A 134 -1.82 -18.53 5.72
C LEU A 134 -1.97 -19.86 4.97
N LEU A 135 -0.93 -20.29 4.25
CA LEU A 135 -0.95 -21.55 3.50
C LEU A 135 -1.19 -22.75 4.43
N SER A 136 -0.46 -22.83 5.54
CA SER A 136 -0.68 -23.88 6.55
C SER A 136 -2.08 -23.80 7.18
N ASN A 137 -2.63 -22.60 7.43
CA ASN A 137 -4.00 -22.43 7.94
C ASN A 137 -5.04 -22.98 6.94
N LEU A 138 -4.76 -22.90 5.65
CA LEU A 138 -5.56 -23.49 4.58
C LEU A 138 -5.29 -24.99 4.36
N ARG A 139 -4.41 -25.60 5.16
CA ARG A 139 -3.93 -27.00 5.03
C ARG A 139 -3.19 -27.23 3.70
N LEU A 140 -2.37 -26.25 3.30
CA LEU A 140 -1.46 -26.31 2.17
C LEU A 140 -0.03 -26.34 2.71
N ASP A 141 0.53 -27.53 2.84
CA ASP A 141 1.90 -27.73 3.32
C ASP A 141 2.87 -27.70 2.15
N LEU A 142 3.10 -26.49 1.62
CA LEU A 142 4.05 -26.28 0.53
C LEU A 142 5.48 -26.21 1.09
N PRO A 143 6.47 -26.84 0.41
CA PRO A 143 7.87 -26.69 0.76
C PRO A 143 8.36 -25.26 0.46
N HIS A 144 9.52 -24.89 1.01
CA HIS A 144 10.02 -23.51 0.97
C HIS A 144 10.26 -23.00 -0.46
N ASP A 145 10.82 -23.85 -1.32
CA ASP A 145 11.07 -23.59 -2.73
C ASP A 145 9.79 -23.32 -3.52
N GLU A 146 8.70 -24.03 -3.23
CA GLU A 146 7.39 -23.74 -3.85
C GLU A 146 6.80 -22.40 -3.39
N ILE A 147 7.02 -22.01 -2.13
CA ILE A 147 6.60 -20.70 -1.63
C ILE A 147 7.40 -19.59 -2.30
N ASP A 148 8.71 -19.75 -2.45
CA ASP A 148 9.55 -18.77 -3.14
C ASP A 148 9.19 -18.66 -4.62
N TYR A 149 8.91 -19.79 -5.28
CA TYR A 149 8.41 -19.81 -6.65
C TYR A 149 7.07 -19.07 -6.78
N LEU A 150 6.14 -19.27 -5.85
CA LEU A 150 4.87 -18.54 -5.80
C LEU A 150 5.10 -17.03 -5.68
N LYS A 151 6.00 -16.60 -4.79
CA LYS A 151 6.36 -15.19 -4.61
C LYS A 151 6.90 -14.59 -5.90
N ASP A 152 7.85 -15.26 -6.56
CA ASP A 152 8.47 -14.79 -7.80
C ASP A 152 7.46 -14.70 -8.96
N LYS A 153 6.55 -15.67 -9.07
CA LYS A 153 5.50 -15.64 -10.09
C LYS A 153 4.49 -14.53 -9.87
N ILE A 154 4.05 -14.32 -8.64
CA ILE A 154 3.13 -13.22 -8.31
C ILE A 154 3.82 -11.85 -8.50
N GLU A 155 5.11 -11.72 -8.16
CA GLU A 155 5.88 -10.50 -8.45
C GLU A 155 5.87 -10.19 -9.95
N THR A 156 6.24 -11.18 -10.77
CA THR A 156 6.30 -11.04 -12.22
C THR A 156 4.93 -10.67 -12.81
N ALA A 157 3.87 -11.37 -12.37
CA ALA A 157 2.51 -11.12 -12.82
C ALA A 157 2.02 -9.72 -12.43
N SER A 158 2.17 -9.35 -11.15
CA SER A 158 1.73 -8.05 -10.64
C SER A 158 2.48 -6.87 -11.26
N ARG A 159 3.78 -7.03 -11.55
CA ARG A 159 4.60 -6.04 -12.26
C ARG A 159 4.06 -5.72 -13.66
N ILE A 160 3.62 -6.72 -14.41
CA ILE A 160 3.06 -6.53 -15.77
C ILE A 160 1.83 -5.61 -15.72
N ILE A 161 0.95 -5.80 -14.72
CA ILE A 161 -0.19 -4.91 -14.51
C ILE A 161 0.28 -3.54 -14.02
N GLY A 162 1.18 -3.51 -13.04
CA GLY A 162 1.56 -2.30 -12.37
C GLY A 162 2.40 -1.33 -13.20
N LYS A 163 3.14 -1.78 -14.22
CA LYS A 163 3.78 -0.84 -15.17
C LYS A 163 2.76 0.06 -15.87
N TYR A 164 1.59 -0.47 -16.23
CA TYR A 164 0.51 0.32 -16.83
C TYR A 164 -0.13 1.25 -15.82
N ARG A 165 -0.41 0.76 -14.60
CA ARG A 165 -0.94 1.61 -13.51
C ARG A 165 0.01 2.76 -13.17
N ALA A 166 1.31 2.50 -13.12
CA ALA A 166 2.33 3.52 -12.88
C ALA A 166 2.38 4.55 -14.02
N ALA A 167 2.30 4.10 -15.27
CA ALA A 167 2.25 5.00 -16.42
C ALA A 167 0.98 5.88 -16.42
N ASP A 168 -0.18 5.29 -16.12
CA ASP A 168 -1.44 6.01 -16.01
C ASP A 168 -1.41 7.02 -14.86
N TYR A 169 -0.91 6.62 -13.68
CA TYR A 169 -0.68 7.51 -12.56
C TYR A 169 0.24 8.68 -12.96
N LYS A 170 1.28 8.38 -13.76
CA LYS A 170 2.22 9.38 -14.29
C LYS A 170 1.54 10.41 -15.19
N MET A 171 0.78 9.94 -16.18
CA MET A 171 0.14 10.79 -17.18
C MET A 171 -0.99 11.62 -16.59
N THR A 172 -1.71 11.08 -15.60
CA THR A 172 -2.86 11.75 -14.97
C THR A 172 -2.48 12.65 -13.80
N GLY A 173 -1.23 12.59 -13.32
CA GLY A 173 -0.81 13.27 -12.10
C GLY A 173 -1.48 12.68 -10.86
N GLY A 174 -1.81 11.38 -10.87
CA GLY A 174 -2.54 10.69 -9.80
C GLY A 174 -4.03 11.00 -9.72
N ASN A 175 -4.61 11.65 -10.74
CA ASN A 175 -6.03 11.97 -10.74
C ASN A 175 -6.89 10.78 -11.23
N GLU A 176 -7.57 10.11 -10.30
CA GLU A 176 -8.45 8.97 -10.57
C GLU A 176 -9.55 9.26 -11.60
N GLU A 177 -10.09 10.49 -11.65
CA GLU A 177 -11.15 10.85 -12.63
C GLU A 177 -10.63 10.91 -14.07
N LYS A 178 -9.31 10.97 -14.26
CA LYS A 178 -8.64 11.06 -15.56
C LYS A 178 -8.00 9.74 -16.01
N THR A 179 -8.14 8.67 -15.23
CA THR A 179 -7.49 7.38 -15.55
C THR A 179 -7.93 6.86 -16.91
N ILE A 180 -6.93 6.45 -17.70
CA ILE A 180 -7.07 5.77 -18.99
C ILE A 180 -7.42 4.29 -18.76
N LEU A 181 -7.12 3.75 -17.57
CA LEU A 181 -7.30 2.35 -17.20
C LEU A 181 -8.65 2.05 -16.50
N ASN A 182 -9.67 2.88 -16.73
CA ASN A 182 -10.99 2.76 -16.09
C ASN A 182 -11.66 1.37 -16.26
N GLY A 183 -11.34 0.63 -17.33
CA GLY A 183 -11.86 -0.71 -17.59
C GLY A 183 -10.97 -1.87 -17.13
N LEU A 184 -9.80 -1.60 -16.54
CA LEU A 184 -8.82 -2.63 -16.22
C LEU A 184 -9.28 -3.48 -15.02
N ASN A 185 -9.65 -4.73 -15.31
CA ASN A 185 -9.86 -5.78 -14.32
C ASN A 185 -8.77 -6.85 -14.47
N ILE A 186 -7.93 -7.00 -13.44
CA ILE A 186 -6.74 -7.88 -13.52
C ILE A 186 -7.10 -9.34 -13.80
N ILE A 187 -8.28 -9.79 -13.35
CA ILE A 187 -8.73 -11.19 -13.48
C ILE A 187 -8.92 -11.57 -14.96
N ASP A 188 -9.23 -10.60 -15.82
CA ASP A 188 -9.48 -10.86 -17.24
C ASP A 188 -8.19 -11.21 -18.01
N PHE A 189 -7.03 -10.93 -17.43
CA PHE A 189 -5.70 -11.09 -18.03
C PHE A 189 -4.81 -12.07 -17.27
N PHE A 190 -5.21 -12.48 -16.07
CA PHE A 190 -4.42 -13.30 -15.17
C PHE A 190 -4.89 -14.75 -15.18
N ASP A 191 -4.00 -15.67 -15.56
CA ASP A 191 -4.20 -17.10 -15.37
C ASP A 191 -3.77 -17.50 -13.95
N ALA A 192 -4.78 -17.75 -13.11
CA ALA A 192 -4.58 -18.10 -11.72
C ALA A 192 -3.93 -19.48 -11.51
N ILE A 193 -3.89 -20.38 -12.49
CA ILE A 193 -3.22 -21.69 -12.34
C ILE A 193 -1.73 -21.55 -12.66
N SER A 194 -1.40 -20.94 -13.80
CA SER A 194 0.00 -20.75 -14.24
C SER A 194 0.69 -19.55 -13.61
N LEU A 195 -0.08 -18.64 -12.98
CA LEU A 195 0.37 -17.36 -12.43
C LEU A 195 0.99 -16.45 -13.51
N ALA A 196 0.43 -16.50 -14.73
CA ALA A 196 0.88 -15.69 -15.86
C ALA A 196 -0.12 -14.56 -16.15
N VAL A 197 0.37 -13.45 -16.68
CA VAL A 197 -0.44 -12.34 -17.17
C VAL A 197 -0.20 -12.17 -18.67
N ASP A 198 -1.29 -12.04 -19.43
CA ASP A 198 -1.25 -11.80 -20.87
C ASP A 198 -1.10 -10.31 -21.19
N ASP A 199 0.15 -9.86 -21.32
CA ASP A 199 0.52 -8.47 -21.63
C ASP A 199 -0.06 -7.97 -22.96
N GLU A 200 -0.08 -8.84 -23.98
CA GLU A 200 -0.59 -8.48 -25.30
C GLU A 200 -2.10 -8.29 -25.29
N LYS A 201 -2.82 -9.14 -24.54
CA LYS A 201 -4.25 -8.98 -24.35
C LYS A 201 -4.60 -7.70 -23.59
N ILE A 202 -3.76 -7.26 -22.64
CA ILE A 202 -3.93 -5.96 -21.98
C ILE A 202 -3.79 -4.84 -23.01
N LYS A 203 -2.69 -4.79 -23.77
CA LYS A 203 -2.44 -3.77 -24.81
C LYS A 203 -3.60 -3.67 -25.79
N ALA A 204 -4.09 -4.80 -26.28
CA ALA A 204 -5.23 -4.86 -27.19
C ALA A 204 -6.55 -4.39 -26.56
N SER A 205 -6.70 -4.55 -25.23
CA SER A 205 -7.95 -4.20 -24.53
C SER A 205 -8.02 -2.73 -24.12
N ILE A 206 -6.90 -2.03 -23.94
CA ILE A 206 -6.88 -0.61 -23.56
C ILE A 206 -7.67 0.26 -24.57
N GLN A 207 -7.59 -0.08 -25.86
CA GLN A 207 -8.35 0.57 -26.93
C GLN A 207 -9.88 0.52 -26.75
N ASN A 208 -10.38 -0.44 -25.98
CA ASN A 208 -11.81 -0.59 -25.73
C ASN A 208 -12.29 0.19 -24.50
N TRP A 209 -11.38 0.72 -23.67
CA TRP A 209 -11.71 1.37 -22.41
C TRP A 209 -11.41 2.86 -22.40
N SER A 210 -10.48 3.30 -23.24
CA SER A 210 -10.14 4.71 -23.37
C SER A 210 -10.65 5.30 -24.68
N THR A 211 -11.26 6.47 -24.59
CA THR A 211 -11.54 7.34 -25.74
C THR A 211 -10.43 8.37 -25.98
N SER A 212 -9.37 8.38 -25.15
CA SER A 212 -8.22 9.27 -25.30
C SER A 212 -7.28 8.78 -26.40
N LEU A 213 -6.65 9.72 -27.11
CA LEU A 213 -5.69 9.45 -28.18
C LEU A 213 -4.33 8.92 -27.67
N ASP A 214 -4.12 8.88 -26.35
CA ASP A 214 -2.80 8.72 -25.75
C ASP A 214 -2.48 7.26 -25.37
N ILE A 215 -3.08 6.29 -26.06
CA ILE A 215 -2.91 4.85 -25.75
C ILE A 215 -1.48 4.39 -26.06
N ASP A 216 -0.96 4.76 -27.23
CA ASP A 216 0.41 4.43 -27.61
C ASP A 216 1.42 5.11 -26.66
N GLU A 217 1.14 6.34 -26.24
CA GLU A 217 1.93 7.05 -25.23
C GLU A 217 1.89 6.35 -23.86
N LEU A 218 0.74 5.83 -23.44
CA LEU A 218 0.62 5.05 -22.20
C LEU A 218 1.46 3.77 -22.27
N VAL A 219 1.40 3.05 -23.39
CA VAL A 219 2.19 1.82 -23.58
C VAL A 219 3.68 2.13 -23.58
N GLU A 220 4.11 3.17 -24.31
CA GLU A 220 5.51 3.60 -24.32
C GLU A 220 5.99 4.03 -22.92
N ALA A 221 5.17 4.81 -22.20
CA ALA A 221 5.46 5.21 -20.83
C ALA A 221 5.58 4.00 -19.88
N ALA A 222 4.71 3.01 -20.02
CA ALA A 222 4.74 1.78 -19.21
C ALA A 222 6.01 0.98 -19.46
N GLU A 223 6.43 0.79 -20.71
CA GLU A 223 7.67 0.09 -21.04
C GLU A 223 8.90 0.85 -20.54
N ASN A 224 8.91 2.18 -20.67
CA ASN A 224 9.98 3.02 -20.16
C ASN A 224 10.11 2.90 -18.63
N ILE A 225 8.99 3.01 -17.89
CA ILE A 225 8.95 2.83 -16.43
C ILE A 225 9.45 1.42 -16.06
N ASN A 226 8.98 0.37 -16.75
CA ASN A 226 9.40 -0.99 -16.48
C ASN A 226 10.91 -1.20 -16.67
N SER A 227 11.49 -0.60 -17.72
CA SER A 227 12.93 -0.68 -17.99
C SER A 227 13.79 0.06 -16.95
N LYS A 228 13.27 1.17 -16.39
CA LYS A 228 13.98 2.00 -15.41
C LYS A 228 13.91 1.45 -13.99
N HIS A 229 12.82 0.78 -13.64
CA HIS A 229 12.56 0.30 -12.27
C HIS A 229 12.63 -1.22 -12.19
N THR A 230 13.86 -1.76 -12.15
CA THR A 230 14.12 -3.21 -12.18
C THR A 230 14.10 -3.89 -10.81
N ALA A 231 14.06 -3.13 -9.71
CA ALA A 231 14.02 -3.69 -8.35
C ALA A 231 12.73 -4.50 -8.15
N LYS A 232 12.80 -5.69 -7.54
CA LYS A 232 11.61 -6.53 -7.29
C LYS A 232 10.54 -5.73 -6.55
N TRP A 233 9.28 -5.98 -6.88
CA TRP A 233 8.10 -5.37 -6.27
C TRP A 233 7.93 -3.85 -6.48
N SER A 234 8.90 -3.15 -7.06
CA SER A 234 8.81 -1.68 -7.24
C SER A 234 7.61 -1.22 -8.07
N LEU A 235 7.07 -2.12 -8.90
CA LEU A 235 5.89 -1.89 -9.74
C LEU A 235 4.72 -2.78 -9.34
N SER A 236 4.75 -3.40 -8.17
CA SER A 236 3.66 -4.21 -7.67
C SER A 236 2.79 -3.37 -6.73
N ARG A 237 1.49 -3.66 -6.70
CA ARG A 237 0.55 -3.08 -5.72
C ARG A 237 0.04 -4.18 -4.81
N GLY A 238 -0.02 -3.94 -3.50
CA GLY A 238 -0.42 -4.92 -2.50
C GLY A 238 -1.79 -5.53 -2.76
N HIS A 239 -2.76 -4.67 -3.14
CA HIS A 239 -4.11 -5.11 -3.51
C HIS A 239 -4.15 -6.03 -4.74
N ASP A 240 -3.32 -5.78 -5.76
CA ASP A 240 -3.27 -6.66 -6.93
C ASP A 240 -2.61 -8.01 -6.57
N VAL A 241 -1.58 -7.99 -5.71
CA VAL A 241 -0.91 -9.17 -5.18
C VAL A 241 -1.86 -10.05 -4.36
N SER A 242 -2.65 -9.47 -3.45
CA SER A 242 -3.60 -10.22 -2.63
C SER A 242 -4.75 -10.81 -3.46
N LEU A 243 -5.18 -10.11 -4.52
CA LEU A 243 -6.17 -10.62 -5.46
C LEU A 243 -5.63 -11.78 -6.29
N MET A 244 -4.42 -11.66 -6.84
CA MET A 244 -3.76 -12.75 -7.58
C MET A 244 -3.56 -14.00 -6.71
N LEU A 245 -3.11 -13.84 -5.46
CA LEU A 245 -2.99 -14.94 -4.51
C LEU A 245 -4.35 -15.59 -4.24
N THR A 246 -5.40 -14.78 -4.06
CA THR A 246 -6.77 -15.26 -3.82
C THR A 246 -7.24 -16.16 -4.95
N GLU A 247 -7.14 -15.69 -6.19
CA GLU A 247 -7.59 -16.45 -7.35
C GLU A 247 -6.75 -17.72 -7.54
N HIS A 248 -5.44 -17.67 -7.28
CA HIS A 248 -4.59 -18.86 -7.28
C HIS A 248 -5.05 -19.91 -6.27
N LEU A 249 -5.34 -19.49 -5.03
CA LEU A 249 -5.82 -20.38 -3.96
C LEU A 249 -7.17 -21.01 -4.32
N ARG A 250 -8.06 -20.25 -4.94
CA ARG A 250 -9.37 -20.73 -5.39
C ARG A 250 -9.25 -21.74 -6.52
N GLN A 251 -8.49 -21.42 -7.57
CA GLN A 251 -8.47 -22.22 -8.79
C GLN A 251 -7.52 -23.42 -8.69
N LYS A 252 -6.28 -23.22 -8.23
CA LYS A 252 -5.29 -24.31 -8.15
C LYS A 252 -5.55 -25.26 -7.00
N TYR A 253 -5.94 -24.72 -5.83
CA TYR A 253 -6.10 -25.50 -4.60
C TYR A 253 -7.56 -25.69 -4.18
N GLN A 254 -8.52 -25.31 -5.02
CA GLN A 254 -9.97 -25.48 -4.81
C GLN A 254 -10.49 -24.81 -3.52
N LYS A 255 -9.82 -23.76 -3.03
CA LYS A 255 -10.20 -23.02 -1.82
C LYS A 255 -11.27 -21.96 -2.14
N ASN A 256 -12.39 -22.36 -2.74
CA ASN A 256 -13.43 -21.46 -3.26
C ASN A 256 -14.07 -20.51 -2.23
N PHE A 257 -13.93 -20.79 -0.94
CA PHE A 257 -14.43 -19.95 0.15
C PHE A 257 -13.51 -18.76 0.46
N VAL A 258 -12.28 -18.77 -0.05
CA VAL A 258 -11.29 -17.72 0.21
C VAL A 258 -11.65 -16.48 -0.60
N SER A 259 -11.76 -15.34 0.10
CA SER A 259 -11.90 -14.01 -0.51
C SER A 259 -10.61 -13.21 -0.35
N GLN A 260 -10.48 -12.14 -1.13
CA GLN A 260 -9.33 -11.23 -1.02
C GLN A 260 -9.22 -10.63 0.38
N GLN A 261 -10.34 -10.17 0.95
CA GLN A 261 -10.37 -9.67 2.32
C GLN A 261 -9.91 -10.72 3.34
N PHE A 262 -10.29 -11.99 3.16
CA PHE A 262 -9.81 -13.08 4.02
C PHE A 262 -8.29 -13.23 3.92
N VAL A 263 -7.73 -13.22 2.70
CA VAL A 263 -6.28 -13.33 2.48
C VAL A 263 -5.55 -12.18 3.17
N GLU A 264 -5.95 -10.94 2.91
CA GLU A 264 -5.31 -9.76 3.49
C GLU A 264 -5.38 -9.74 5.03
N GLU A 265 -6.52 -10.10 5.62
CA GLU A 265 -6.68 -10.17 7.06
C GLU A 265 -5.77 -11.25 7.68
N ARG A 266 -5.72 -12.43 7.07
CA ARG A 266 -4.88 -13.53 7.55
C ARG A 266 -3.40 -13.24 7.40
N LEU A 267 -3.01 -12.57 6.32
CA LEU A 267 -1.65 -12.06 6.13
C LEU A 267 -1.31 -11.09 7.26
N ARG A 268 -2.14 -10.07 7.52
CA ARG A 268 -1.90 -9.11 8.62
C ARG A 268 -1.74 -9.77 9.97
N ILE A 269 -2.63 -10.71 10.32
CA ILE A 269 -2.58 -11.46 11.59
C ILE A 269 -1.33 -12.36 11.67
N GLY A 270 -0.89 -12.90 10.53
CA GLY A 270 0.23 -13.84 10.47
C GLY A 270 1.60 -13.18 10.65
N CYS A 271 1.73 -11.88 10.38
CA CYS A 271 2.99 -11.15 10.48
C CYS A 271 3.52 -11.10 11.91
N GLU A 272 4.82 -11.29 12.11
CA GLU A 272 5.45 -11.23 13.42
C GLU A 272 6.01 -9.83 13.72
N LEU A 273 5.94 -9.41 14.99
CA LEU A 273 6.55 -8.15 15.44
C LEU A 273 8.05 -8.11 15.13
N SER A 274 8.76 -9.23 15.30
CA SER A 274 10.19 -9.32 14.99
C SER A 274 10.51 -9.05 13.53
N GLU A 275 9.61 -9.36 12.60
CA GLU A 275 9.77 -9.06 11.17
C GLU A 275 9.52 -7.57 10.91
N LEU A 276 8.46 -7.00 11.52
CA LEU A 276 8.20 -5.56 11.44
C LEU A 276 9.38 -4.75 12.01
N LEU A 277 9.96 -5.16 13.13
CA LEU A 277 11.09 -4.48 13.76
C LEU A 277 12.37 -4.52 12.91
N GLN A 278 12.48 -5.38 11.90
CA GLN A 278 13.60 -5.34 10.95
C GLN A 278 13.44 -4.24 9.89
N THR A 279 12.27 -3.62 9.78
CA THR A 279 11.98 -2.55 8.82
C THR A 279 12.32 -1.17 9.38
N HIS A 280 12.52 -0.18 8.49
CA HIS A 280 12.71 1.21 8.92
C HIS A 280 11.48 1.73 9.69
N THR A 281 10.27 1.37 9.25
CA THR A 281 9.01 1.71 9.94
C THR A 281 8.98 1.15 11.36
N GLY A 282 9.30 -0.14 11.53
CA GLY A 282 9.33 -0.77 12.85
C GLY A 282 10.36 -0.11 13.77
N GLN A 283 11.55 0.17 13.26
CA GLN A 283 12.58 0.92 14.00
C GLN A 283 12.16 2.36 14.31
N GLY A 284 11.46 3.03 13.41
CA GLY A 284 10.90 4.36 13.61
C GLY A 284 9.85 4.38 14.73
N LEU A 285 8.92 3.43 14.70
CA LEU A 285 7.90 3.26 15.74
C LEU A 285 8.50 2.92 17.11
N LEU A 286 9.55 2.09 17.13
CA LEU A 286 10.31 1.77 18.34
C LEU A 286 11.00 3.03 18.91
N LYS A 287 11.73 3.79 18.07
CA LYS A 287 12.37 5.06 18.49
C LYS A 287 11.36 6.10 18.94
N PHE A 288 10.18 6.12 18.35
CA PHE A 288 9.08 7.01 18.74
C PHE A 288 8.44 6.62 20.09
N GLY A 289 8.71 5.41 20.58
CA GLY A 289 8.18 4.82 21.81
C GLY A 289 6.81 4.17 21.65
N ALA A 290 6.34 3.99 20.41
CA ALA A 290 5.03 3.44 20.10
C ALA A 290 4.95 1.93 20.34
N ILE A 291 6.05 1.22 20.09
CA ILE A 291 6.23 -0.20 20.36
C ILE A 291 7.12 -0.36 21.60
N PRO A 292 6.85 -1.31 22.52
CA PRO A 292 7.72 -1.61 23.64
C PRO A 292 9.13 -2.04 23.19
N SER A 293 10.15 -1.70 23.98
CA SER A 293 11.55 -1.96 23.67
C SER A 293 12.12 -3.26 24.26
N ASP A 294 11.26 -4.14 24.79
CA ASP A 294 11.57 -5.34 25.59
C ASP A 294 13.05 -5.81 25.59
#